data_AF-A1B0Z9-F1
#
_entry.id   AF-A1B0Z9-F1
#
_cell.length_a   1.000
_cell.length_b   1.000
_cell.length_c   1.000
_cell.angle_alpha   90.00
_cell.angle_beta   90.00
_cell.angle_gamma   90.00
#
_symmetry.space_group_name_H-M   'P 1'
#
loop_
_entity.id
_entity.type
_entity.pdbx_description
1 polymer ?
#
loop_
_entity_poly.entity_id
_entity_poly.type
_entity_poly.pdbx_seq_one_letter_code
_entity_poly.pdbx_strand_id
1 'polypeptide(L)' 'MPAGIRLLVVGPLSATERWTAILTVMLQTSRSAEALRANPLGIYVNAISWSRETSQ' A
#
# COMPACT_ATOMS: atom_id res chain seq x y z
N MET A 1 -2.01 50.05 18.04
CA MET A 1 -1.05 48.96 17.70
C MET A 1 -1.80 47.93 16.88
N PRO A 2 -1.54 47.76 15.58
CA PRO A 2 -2.30 46.79 14.78
C PRO A 2 -1.62 45.43 14.84
N ALA A 3 -2.33 44.42 15.35
CA ALA A 3 -1.89 43.03 15.31
C ALA A 3 -2.14 42.47 13.90
N GLY A 4 -1.06 42.12 13.19
CA GLY A 4 -1.11 41.54 11.86
C GLY A 4 -1.70 40.13 11.89
N ILE A 5 -2.73 39.91 11.07
CA ILE A 5 -3.34 38.60 10.86
C ILE A 5 -2.36 37.79 9.99
N ARG A 6 -1.64 36.84 10.58
CA ARG A 6 -0.91 35.82 9.82
C ARG A 6 -1.94 34.83 9.25
N LEU A 7 -2.15 34.91 7.94
CA LEU A 7 -2.85 33.86 7.20
C LEU A 7 -1.98 32.60 7.28
N LEU A 8 -2.47 31.57 7.98
CA LEU A 8 -1.84 30.25 7.98
C LEU A 8 -2.00 29.68 6.58
N VAL A 9 -0.90 29.56 5.84
CA VAL A 9 -0.88 28.82 4.58
C VAL A 9 -1.10 27.36 4.93
N VAL A 10 -2.28 26.85 4.59
CA VAL A 10 -2.51 25.40 4.50
C VAL A 10 -1.73 24.89 3.29
N GLY A 11 -0.72 24.06 3.54
CA GLY A 11 0.02 23.39 2.47
C GLY A 11 -0.91 22.53 1.62
N PRO A 12 -0.61 22.32 0.33
CA PRO A 12 -1.48 21.54 -0.55
C PRO A 12 -1.72 20.16 0.06
N LEU A 13 -2.99 19.75 0.11
CA LEU A 13 -3.40 18.42 0.50
C LEU A 13 -2.60 17.43 -0.36
N SER A 14 -1.81 16.56 0.27
CA SER A 14 -1.07 15.52 -0.44
C SER A 14 -2.05 14.77 -1.33
N ALA A 15 -1.90 14.85 -2.65
CA ALA A 15 -2.88 14.34 -3.59
C ALA A 15 -3.14 12.85 -3.29
N THR A 16 -4.42 12.48 -3.14
CA THR A 16 -4.80 11.08 -2.95
C THR A 16 -4.62 10.35 -4.27
N GLU A 17 -3.52 9.63 -4.40
CA GLU A 17 -3.25 8.80 -5.56
C GLU A 17 -3.98 7.46 -5.40
N ARG A 18 -4.81 7.09 -6.37
CA ARG A 18 -5.35 5.73 -6.43
C ARG A 18 -4.34 4.83 -7.14
N TRP A 19 -4.11 3.66 -6.55
CA TRP A 19 -3.23 2.64 -7.11
C TRP A 19 -4.01 1.35 -7.30
N THR A 20 -3.75 0.66 -8.39
CA THR A 20 -4.27 -0.67 -8.67
C THR A 20 -3.10 -1.64 -8.71
N ALA A 21 -3.23 -2.81 -8.10
CA ALA A 21 -2.22 -3.85 -8.12
C ALA A 21 -2.83 -5.20 -8.54
N ILE A 22 -2.09 -5.93 -9.36
CA ILE A 22 -2.35 -7.31 -9.72
C ILE A 22 -1.23 -8.14 -9.12
N LEU A 23 -1.60 -9.09 -8.26
CA LEU A 23 -0.64 -9.97 -7.58
C LEU A 23 -0.75 -11.39 -8.14
N THR A 24 0.40 -11.99 -8.43
CA THR A 24 0.49 -13.42 -8.72
C THR A 24 0.79 -14.15 -7.42
N VAL A 25 -0.18 -14.93 -6.94
CA VAL A 25 -0.05 -15.73 -5.72
C VAL A 25 0.14 -17.20 -6.04
N MET A 26 0.97 -17.87 -5.25
CA MET A 26 1.18 -19.31 -5.31
C MET A 26 0.82 -19.93 -3.97
N LEU A 27 0.14 -21.08 -4.02
CA LEU A 27 -0.13 -21.91 -2.87
C LEU A 27 0.98 -22.96 -2.75
N GLN A 28 1.80 -22.85 -1.71
CA GLN A 28 2.86 -23.81 -1.40
C GLN A 28 2.47 -24.55 -0.13
N THR A 29 2.25 -25.86 -0.24
CA THR A 29 1.98 -26.69 0.93
C THR A 29 3.22 -26.74 1.82
N SER A 30 3.10 -26.10 2.97
CA SER A 30 4.18 -26.01 3.94
C SER A 30 4.35 -27.35 4.64
N ARG A 31 5.57 -27.92 4.58
CA ARG A 31 5.86 -29.28 5.07
C ARG A 31 6.50 -29.32 6.45
N SER A 32 6.81 -28.14 7.01
CA SER A 32 7.52 -27.99 8.28
C SER A 32 6.61 -27.30 9.29
N ALA A 33 6.63 -27.74 10.54
CA ALA A 33 5.77 -27.20 11.60
C ALA A 33 6.01 -25.70 11.86
N GLU A 34 7.25 -25.22 11.70
CA GLU A 34 7.59 -23.80 11.83
C GLU A 34 6.98 -22.96 10.70
N ALA A 35 7.04 -23.46 9.47
CA ALA A 35 6.51 -22.76 8.31
C ALA A 35 4.97 -22.83 8.24
N LEU A 36 4.34 -23.89 8.76
CA LEU A 36 2.89 -23.94 8.96
C LEU A 36 2.40 -22.97 10.03
N ARG A 37 3.18 -22.73 11.09
CA ARG A 37 2.85 -21.71 12.09
C ARG A 37 2.94 -20.29 11.53
N ALA A 38 3.95 -20.02 10.70
CA ALA A 38 4.13 -18.70 10.10
C ALA A 38 3.15 -18.44 8.95
N ASN A 39 2.80 -19.46 8.16
CA ASN A 39 1.90 -19.36 7.03
C ASN A 39 1.06 -20.65 6.88
N PRO A 40 -0.03 -20.80 7.66
CA PRO A 40 -0.84 -22.01 7.66
C PRO A 40 -1.56 -22.25 6.33
N LEU A 41 -1.81 -21.19 5.56
CA LEU A 41 -2.45 -21.27 4.24
C LEU A 41 -1.45 -21.50 3.11
N GLY A 42 -0.15 -21.34 3.38
CA GLY A 42 0.89 -21.50 2.38
C GLY A 42 0.77 -20.49 1.22
N ILE A 43 0.25 -19.29 1.47
CA ILE A 43 0.08 -18.27 0.43
C ILE A 43 1.38 -17.47 0.28
N TYR A 44 1.94 -17.45 -0.92
CA TYR A 44 3.14 -16.69 -1.26
C TYR A 44 2.89 -15.81 -2.47
N VAL A 45 3.51 -14.62 -2.49
CA VAL A 45 3.45 -13.70 -3.64
C VAL A 45 4.69 -13.93 -4.50
N ASN A 46 4.49 -14.31 -5.76
CA ASN A 46 5.58 -14.57 -6.70
C ASN A 46 5.87 -13.35 -7.59
N ALA A 47 4.85 -12.56 -7.89
CA ALA A 47 4.99 -11.34 -8.68
C ALA A 47 3.95 -10.30 -8.27
N ILE A 48 4.32 -9.02 -8.41
CA ILE A 48 3.43 -7.88 -8.17
C ILE A 48 3.57 -6.93 -9.36
N SER A 49 2.45 -6.62 -9.99
CA SER A 49 2.33 -5.54 -10.95
C SER A 49 1.42 -4.47 -10.35
N TRP A 50 1.77 -3.20 -10.51
CA TRP A 50 0.99 -2.10 -9.96
C TRP A 50 1.07 -0.89 -10.86
N SER A 51 -0.01 -0.12 -10.91
CA SER A 51 -0.13 1.09 -11.72
C SER A 51 -0.85 2.17 -10.93
N ARG A 52 -0.38 3.40 -11.07
CA ARG A 52 -1.08 4.59 -10.58
C ARG A 52 -2.25 4.89 -11.50
N GLU A 53 -3.44 5.04 -10.95
CA GLU A 53 -4.58 5.58 -11.70
C GLU A 53 -4.28 7.07 -11.95
N THR A 54 -3.98 7.43 -13.18
CA THR A 54 -3.81 8.85 -13.54
C THR A 54 -5.23 9.42 -13.58
N SER A 55 -5.62 10.19 -12.56
CA SER A 55 -6.82 11.03 -12.68
C SER A 55 -6.56 12.01 -13.82
N GLN A 56 -7.21 11.78 -14.96
CA GLN A 56 -7.12 12.65 -16.13
C GLN A 56 -7.91 13.94 -15.91
#